data_AF-A0A523LUK4-F1
#
_entry.id   AF-A0A523LUK4-F1
#
_cell.length_a   1.000
_cell.length_b   1.000
_cell.length_c   1.000
_cell.angle_alpha   90.00
_cell.angle_beta   90.00
_cell.angle_gamma   90.00
#
_symmetry.space_group_name_H-M   'P 1'
#
loop_
_entity.id
_entity.type
_entity.pdbx_description
1 polymer ?
#
loop_
_entity_poly.entity_id
_entity_poly.type
_entity_poly.pdbx_seq_one_letter_code
_entity_poly.pdbx_strand_id
1 'polypeptide(L)' 'MKYCSNCGNLVAQKIPDGDSMSRWVCSACDIVHYQNPKIVVGCVP' A
#
# COMPACT_ATOMS: atom_id res chain seq x y z
N MET A 1 2.00 -3.90 -4.05
CA MET A 1 3.45 -3.85 -3.75
C MET A 1 3.86 -5.28 -3.38
N LYS A 2 5.02 -5.80 -3.82
CA LYS A 2 5.42 -7.19 -3.50
C LYS A 2 6.25 -7.31 -2.21
N TYR A 3 7.02 -6.28 -1.87
CA TYR A 3 7.93 -6.24 -0.73
C TYR A 3 7.77 -4.94 0.06
N CYS A 4 7.98 -4.98 1.37
CA CYS A 4 7.91 -3.84 2.28
C CYS A 4 9.06 -2.87 2.00
N SER A 5 8.75 -1.59 1.83
CA SER A 5 9.75 -0.55 1.60
C SER A 5 10.63 -0.26 2.83
N ASN A 6 10.23 -0.69 4.02
CA ASN A 6 10.98 -0.44 5.27
C ASN A 6 11.93 -1.58 5.64
N CYS A 7 11.54 -2.84 5.41
CA CYS A 7 12.30 -4.01 5.87
C CYS A 7 12.60 -5.04 4.75
N GLY A 8 12.10 -4.85 3.53
CA GLY A 8 12.35 -5.76 2.40
C GLY A 8 11.59 -7.08 2.44
N ASN A 9 10.84 -7.38 3.50
CA ASN A 9 10.04 -8.61 3.60
C ASN A 9 8.80 -8.59 2.71
N LEU A 10 8.23 -9.77 2.43
CA LEU A 10 6.99 -9.89 1.68
C LEU A 10 5.84 -9.17 2.40
N VAL A 11 5.02 -8.47 1.62
CA VAL A 11 3.78 -7.84 2.10
C VAL A 11 2.58 -8.65 1.65
N ALA A 12 1.56 -8.74 2.51
CA ALA A 12 0.31 -9.41 2.22
C ALA A 12 -0.83 -8.38 2.14
N GLN A 13 -1.82 -8.63 1.28
CA GLN A 13 -3.01 -7.79 1.24
C GLN A 13 -4.00 -8.29 2.29
N LYS A 14 -4.35 -7.44 3.26
CA LYS A 14 -5.31 -7.75 4.33
C LYS A 14 -6.22 -6.54 4.56
N ILE A 15 -7.43 -6.77 5.06
CA ILE A 15 -8.33 -5.71 5.51
C ILE A 15 -8.08 -5.55 7.02
N PRO A 16 -7.48 -4.45 7.49
CA PRO A 16 -7.30 -4.21 8.92
C PRO A 16 -8.65 -3.92 9.62
N ASP A 17 -8.73 -4.22 10.91
CA ASP A 17 -9.94 -3.97 11.70
C ASP A 17 -10.30 -2.48 11.71
N GLY A 18 -11.53 -2.17 11.27
CA GLY A 18 -12.03 -0.80 11.14
C GLY A 18 -11.84 -0.17 9.75
N ASP A 19 -11.15 -0.84 8.83
CA ASP A 19 -11.01 -0.42 7.43
C ASP A 19 -11.97 -1.24 6.54
N SER A 20 -12.44 -0.66 5.42
CA SER A 20 -13.32 -1.34 4.47
C SER A 20 -12.60 -1.85 3.21
N MET A 21 -11.33 -1.50 3.06
CA MET A 21 -10.52 -1.79 1.86
C MET A 21 -9.29 -2.62 2.21
N SER A 22 -8.87 -3.47 1.27
CA SER A 22 -7.64 -4.25 1.43
C SER A 22 -6.40 -3.35 1.31
N ARG A 23 -5.55 -3.40 2.34
CA ARG A 23 -4.29 -2.66 2.45
C ARG A 23 -3.13 -3.64 2.33
N TRP A 24 -1.97 -3.14 1.89
CA TRP A 24 -0.73 -3.92 1.94
C TRP A 24 -0.16 -3.83 3.35
N VAL A 25 -0.15 -4.94 4.08
CA VAL A 25 0.36 -5.02 5.46
C VAL A 25 1.61 -5.89 5.47
N CYS A 26 2.68 -5.41 6.10
CA CYS A 26 3.87 -6.22 6.34
C CYS A 26 3.73 -6.97 7.66
N SER A 27 3.81 -8.31 7.63
CA SER A 27 3.72 -9.14 8.84
C SER A 27 5.02 -9.18 9.66
N ALA A 28 6.10 -8.57 9.18
CA ALA A 28 7.40 -8.57 9.86
C ALA A 28 7.65 -7.30 10.70
N CYS A 29 7.01 -6.20 10.34
CA CYS A 29 7.17 -4.90 11.02
C CYS A 29 5.83 -4.21 11.33
N ASP A 30 4.70 -4.88 11.04
CA ASP A 30 3.32 -4.41 11.24
C ASP A 30 3.00 -3.06 10.58
N ILE A 31 3.76 -2.69 9.55
CA ILE A 31 3.55 -1.46 8.80
C ILE A 31 2.46 -1.66 7.75
N VAL A 32 1.49 -0.74 7.75
CA VAL A 32 0.45 -0.62 6.73
C VAL A 32 0.92 0.34 5.65
N HIS A 33 1.01 -0.15 4.41
CA HIS A 33 1.38 0.64 3.25
C HIS A 33 0.14 1.17 2.52
N TYR A 34 -0.13 2.45 2.70
CA TYR A 34 -1.16 3.16 1.95
C TYR A 34 -0.68 3.45 0.52
N GLN A 35 -1.60 3.31 -0.43
CA GLN A 35 -1.36 3.68 -1.82
C GLN A 35 -2.09 4.99 -2.11
N ASN A 36 -1.33 6.04 -2.35
CA ASN A 36 -1.89 7.31 -2.76
C ASN A 36 -2.16 7.28 -4.27
N PRO A 37 -3.35 7.72 -4.71
CA PRO A 37 -3.63 7.87 -6.13
C PRO A 37 -2.65 8.87 -6.76
N LYS A 38 -2.20 8.58 -7.98
CA LYS A 38 -1.34 9.49 -8.73
C LYS A 38 -2.22 10.46 -9.51
N ILE A 39 -1.89 11.75 -9.42
CA ILE A 39 -2.52 12.77 -10.25
C ILE A 39 -2.03 12.58 -11.69
N VAL A 40 -2.96 12.54 -12.64
CA VAL A 40 -2.66 12.51 -14.08
C VAL A 40 -3.08 13.85 -14.67
N VAL A 41 -2.15 14.56 -15.32
CA VAL A 41 -2.39 15.85 -15.97
C VAL A 41 -1.96 15.80 -17.43
N GLY A 42 -2.66 16.53 -18.28
CA GLY A 42 -2.35 16.69 -19.71
C GLY A 42 -2.83 18.04 -20.23
N CYS A 43 -2.25 18.50 -21.34
CA CYS A 43 -2.60 19.75 -22.02
C CYS A 43 -2.77 19.45 -23.52
N VAL A 44 -3.78 20.06 -24.14
CA VAL A 44 -4.07 19.98 -25.58
C VAL A 44 -3.89 21.40 -26.15
N PRO A 45 -3.23 21.58 -27.31
CA PRO A 45 -2.98 22.89 -27.91
C PRO A 45 -4.25 23.62 -28.36
#